data_AF-A0A6G1RFV8-F1
#
_entry.id   AF-A0A6G1RFV8-F1
#
_cell.length_a   1.000
_cell.length_b   1.000
_cell.length_c   1.000
_cell.angle_alpha   90.00
_cell.angle_beta   90.00
_cell.angle_gamma   90.00
#
_symmetry.space_group_name_H-M   'P 1'
#
loop_
_entity.id
_entity.type
_entity.pdbx_description
1 polymer ?
#
loop_
_entity_poly.entity_id
_entity_poly.type
_entity_poly.pdbx_seq_one_letter_code
_entity_poly.pdbx_strand_id
1 'polypeptide(L)'
;MLRIMKKPLVSALKTSSLCNKLVCFRKTNMRIVSVTQKNCSLRNYSSPPGDVKSLRSVINPHISRIRNIGIMAHIDAGKTTTTERMLYYSGYIRTLGDVDDGDTVTDFMVQERERGITIQSAAVTFDWKDYRINLIDTPGHVDFTVEVERCLRVLDGAVAVFDASAGVEAQTLTVWRQADKHQIPRICFLNKMDKNRASFTYAVESIKQKLKTKPLLLQLPIGEAKTFRGLVDVVTKEKIIWKPDLDDGKNFEQKLLLEADDPNLFREVQDARNTLIEQVADLDDEFAELVLGEYSETSCAWLVI
;
A
#
# COMPACT_ATOMS: atom_id res chain seq x y z
N MET A 1 -7.08 -26.76 77.04
CA MET A 1 -6.76 -28.19 77.29
C MET A 1 -5.85 -28.65 76.16
N LEU A 2 -4.58 -28.91 76.51
CA LEU A 2 -3.42 -29.48 75.77
C LEU A 2 -3.28 -29.24 74.23
N ARG A 3 -2.30 -28.47 73.69
CA ARG A 3 -0.81 -28.65 73.61
C ARG A 3 -0.45 -29.84 72.67
N ILE A 4 0.30 -29.69 71.57
CA ILE A 4 1.78 -29.63 71.53
C ILE A 4 2.29 -29.28 70.10
N MET A 5 3.37 -28.48 70.05
CA MET A 5 4.20 -28.09 68.91
C MET A 5 5.14 -29.21 68.41
N LYS A 6 5.60 -29.15 67.15
CA LYS A 6 7.01 -29.39 66.75
C LYS A 6 7.31 -29.00 65.29
N LYS A 7 8.22 -28.04 65.11
CA LYS A 7 9.19 -27.88 64.00
C LYS A 7 10.57 -28.38 64.54
N PRO A 8 11.69 -28.40 63.78
CA PRO A 8 11.99 -28.51 62.34
C PRO A 8 13.09 -29.57 62.04
N LEU A 9 13.58 -29.71 60.79
CA LEU A 9 15.02 -29.97 60.50
C LEU A 9 15.40 -29.80 59.02
N VAL A 10 16.57 -29.21 58.83
CA VAL A 10 17.30 -28.95 57.58
C VAL A 10 18.51 -29.90 57.51
N SER A 11 18.81 -30.47 56.34
CA SER A 11 20.15 -30.89 55.88
C SER A 11 20.05 -31.23 54.38
N ALA A 12 20.70 -30.53 53.44
CA ALA A 12 22.12 -30.47 53.06
C ALA A 12 22.61 -31.66 52.19
N LEU A 13 22.77 -31.36 50.89
CA LEU A 13 23.80 -31.78 49.93
C LEU A 13 24.08 -33.27 49.65
N LYS A 14 23.99 -33.65 48.36
CA LYS A 14 25.11 -34.27 47.61
C LYS A 14 24.92 -34.16 46.09
N THR A 15 25.94 -33.62 45.45
CA THR A 15 26.21 -33.51 44.02
C THR A 15 26.87 -34.78 43.46
N SER A 16 26.98 -34.80 42.12
CA SER A 16 27.70 -35.73 41.22
C SER A 16 26.91 -36.96 40.75
N SER A 17 27.00 -37.45 39.51
CA SER A 17 27.41 -36.94 38.19
C SER A 17 27.28 -38.12 37.21
N LEU A 18 27.01 -37.84 35.92
CA LEU A 18 27.21 -38.73 34.74
C LEU A 18 26.22 -39.92 34.63
N CYS A 19 25.70 -40.35 33.48
CA CYS A 19 25.64 -39.86 32.10
C CYS A 19 24.67 -40.81 31.33
N ASN A 20 23.87 -40.25 30.42
CA ASN A 20 23.47 -40.80 29.12
C ASN A 20 22.27 -41.76 28.89
N LYS A 21 21.47 -41.32 27.88
CA LYS A 21 20.55 -42.02 26.95
C LYS A 21 19.10 -42.22 27.43
N LEU A 22 18.04 -41.88 26.68
CA LEU A 22 17.86 -41.36 25.31
C LEU A 22 16.38 -40.92 25.22
N VAL A 23 16.08 -39.62 25.08
CA VAL A 23 14.75 -39.14 24.66
C VAL A 23 14.94 -38.36 23.36
N CYS A 24 14.36 -38.90 22.30
CA CYS A 24 14.46 -38.37 20.95
C CYS A 24 13.48 -37.19 20.78
N PHE A 25 13.92 -35.98 21.12
CA PHE A 25 13.26 -34.76 20.66
C PHE A 25 13.75 -34.42 19.26
N ARG A 26 12.82 -34.40 18.28
CA ARG A 26 13.07 -33.84 16.95
C ARG A 26 13.37 -32.35 17.11
N LYS A 27 14.60 -31.94 16.82
CA LYS A 27 14.99 -30.54 16.62
C LYS A 27 14.34 -30.03 15.33
N THR A 28 13.28 -29.24 15.46
CA THR A 28 12.94 -28.23 14.44
C THR A 28 13.81 -27.00 14.71
N ASN A 29 14.69 -26.68 13.77
CA ASN A 29 15.55 -25.50 13.83
C ASN A 29 14.69 -24.24 13.65
N MET A 30 14.19 -23.66 14.73
CA MET A 30 13.75 -22.26 14.72
C MET A 30 14.99 -21.35 14.65
N ARG A 31 15.19 -20.69 13.50
CA ARG A 31 16.11 -19.55 13.41
C ARG A 31 15.40 -18.35 14.01
N ILE A 32 15.74 -18.01 15.26
CA ILE A 32 15.43 -16.72 15.85
C ILE A 32 16.26 -15.68 15.08
N VAL A 33 15.63 -14.95 14.16
CA VAL A 33 16.24 -13.78 13.54
C VAL A 33 16.11 -12.64 14.54
N SER A 34 17.22 -12.30 15.19
CA SER A 34 17.33 -11.11 16.03
C SER A 34 16.94 -9.87 15.23
N VAL A 35 15.87 -9.18 15.64
CA VAL A 35 15.52 -7.85 15.14
C VAL A 35 16.52 -6.86 15.70
N THR A 36 17.66 -6.71 15.04
CA THR A 36 18.54 -5.56 15.24
C THR A 36 17.81 -4.31 14.75
N GLN A 37 17.54 -3.39 15.66
CA GLN A 37 17.11 -2.02 15.35
C GLN A 37 18.07 -1.42 14.31
N LYS A 38 17.66 -1.37 13.05
CA LYS A 38 18.34 -0.59 12.03
C LYS A 38 17.89 0.85 12.18
N ASN A 39 18.85 1.72 12.47
CA ASN A 39 18.69 3.16 12.49
C ASN A 39 17.88 3.66 11.29
N CYS A 40 16.94 4.55 11.59
CA CYS A 40 16.04 5.20 10.65
C CYS A 40 16.86 5.99 9.61
N SER A 41 17.08 5.40 8.43
CA SER A 41 17.61 6.10 7.27
C SER A 41 16.45 6.45 6.35
N LEU A 42 16.32 7.74 6.01
CA LEU A 42 15.49 8.28 4.93
C LEU A 42 15.42 7.28 3.76
N ARG A 43 14.23 6.77 3.46
CA ARG A 43 14.02 5.93 2.27
C ARG A 43 14.14 6.83 1.04
N ASN A 44 15.36 6.93 0.52
CA ASN A 44 15.59 7.52 -0.79
C ASN A 44 14.84 6.69 -1.85
N TYR A 45 13.97 7.34 -2.62
CA TYR A 45 13.32 6.73 -3.79
C TYR A 45 14.28 6.59 -4.99
N SER A 46 15.51 7.04 -4.85
CA SER A 46 16.63 6.64 -5.70
C SER A 46 17.19 5.29 -5.26
N SER A 47 17.56 4.45 -6.23
CA SER A 47 18.23 3.16 -6.04
C SER A 47 19.28 3.22 -4.93
N PRO A 48 19.37 2.21 -4.04
CA PRO A 48 20.37 2.21 -2.98
C PRO A 48 21.78 2.39 -3.57
N PRO A 49 22.62 3.29 -3.01
CA PRO A 49 23.97 3.50 -3.51
C PRO A 49 24.83 2.31 -3.09
N GLY A 50 24.96 1.31 -3.96
CA GLY A 50 25.84 0.16 -3.70
C GLY A 50 25.60 -1.07 -4.55
N ASP A 51 24.38 -1.29 -5.07
CA ASP A 51 24.12 -2.44 -5.94
C ASP A 51 24.42 -2.07 -7.40
N VAL A 52 25.62 -2.42 -7.85
CA VAL A 52 25.95 -2.42 -9.28
C VAL A 52 25.08 -3.48 -9.95
N LYS A 53 23.88 -3.09 -10.37
CA LYS A 53 23.00 -3.94 -11.17
C LYS A 53 23.79 -4.42 -12.38
N SER A 54 23.89 -5.73 -12.55
CA SER A 54 24.52 -6.28 -13.76
C SER A 54 23.82 -5.69 -14.99
N LEU A 55 24.58 -5.28 -16.01
CA LEU A 55 24.01 -4.72 -17.25
C LEU A 55 22.92 -5.65 -17.82
N ARG A 56 23.07 -6.97 -17.65
CA ARG A 56 22.06 -7.96 -18.04
C ARG A 56 20.73 -7.81 -17.30
N SER A 57 20.74 -7.58 -15.98
CA SER A 57 19.51 -7.37 -15.21
C SER A 57 18.79 -6.06 -15.54
N VAL A 58 19.52 -5.07 -16.06
CA VAL A 58 18.94 -3.80 -16.56
C VAL A 58 18.39 -3.98 -17.97
N ILE A 59 19.08 -4.73 -18.83
CA ILE A 59 18.65 -4.94 -20.22
C ILE A 59 17.47 -5.93 -20.30
N ASN A 60 17.51 -7.01 -19.54
CA ASN A 60 16.47 -8.05 -19.55
C ASN A 60 16.07 -8.44 -18.10
N PRO A 61 15.08 -7.76 -17.51
CA PRO A 61 14.60 -8.09 -16.18
C PRO A 61 13.95 -9.47 -16.18
N HIS A 62 14.07 -10.17 -15.04
CA HIS A 62 13.37 -11.42 -14.84
C HIS A 62 11.84 -11.19 -14.91
N ILE A 63 11.09 -12.12 -15.50
CA ILE A 63 9.64 -11.96 -15.72
C ILE A 63 8.86 -11.66 -14.43
N SER A 64 9.27 -12.23 -13.30
CA SER A 64 8.67 -11.96 -11.98
C SER A 64 8.84 -10.51 -11.49
N ARG A 65 9.72 -9.73 -12.12
CA ARG A 65 9.95 -8.30 -11.83
C ARG A 65 9.30 -7.36 -12.86
N ILE A 66 8.58 -7.91 -13.84
CA ILE A 66 7.80 -7.12 -14.80
C ILE A 66 6.40 -6.91 -14.24
N ARG A 67 5.84 -5.71 -14.42
CA ARG A 67 4.47 -5.37 -14.04
C ARG A 67 3.80 -4.67 -15.22
N ASN A 68 2.85 -5.33 -15.86
CA ASN A 68 2.00 -4.70 -16.86
C ASN A 68 0.79 -4.09 -16.15
N ILE A 69 0.78 -2.76 -16.00
CA ILE A 69 -0.27 -2.05 -15.27
C ILE A 69 -1.02 -1.08 -16.17
N GLY A 70 -2.32 -0.94 -15.96
CA GLY A 70 -3.11 0.11 -16.59
C GLY A 70 -3.69 1.08 -15.57
N ILE A 71 -3.91 2.33 -15.97
CA ILE A 71 -4.62 3.30 -15.15
C ILE A 71 -6.03 3.47 -15.71
N MET A 72 -7.01 3.20 -14.86
CA MET A 72 -8.44 3.25 -15.17
C MET A 72 -9.07 4.39 -14.38
N ALA A 73 -9.79 5.28 -15.04
CA ALA A 73 -10.46 6.38 -14.35
C ALA A 73 -11.66 6.91 -15.16
N HIS A 74 -12.54 7.65 -14.51
CA HIS A 74 -13.50 8.51 -15.21
C HIS A 74 -12.81 9.79 -15.71
N ILE A 75 -13.51 10.53 -16.56
CA ILE A 75 -13.07 11.83 -17.08
C ILE A 75 -12.80 12.76 -15.89
N ASP A 76 -11.74 13.55 -15.94
CA ASP A 76 -11.35 14.49 -14.87
C ASP A 76 -10.98 13.86 -13.52
N ALA A 77 -10.88 12.54 -13.38
CA ALA A 77 -10.34 11.91 -12.16
C ALA A 77 -8.84 12.19 -11.95
N GLY A 78 -8.15 12.69 -12.99
CA GLY A 78 -6.70 12.96 -12.98
C GLY A 78 -5.85 11.75 -13.36
N LYS A 79 -6.35 10.89 -14.27
CA LYS A 79 -5.63 9.74 -14.81
C LYS A 79 -4.28 10.15 -15.42
N THR A 80 -4.30 11.05 -16.41
CA THR A 80 -3.09 11.50 -17.13
C THR A 80 -2.13 12.22 -16.20
N THR A 81 -2.63 13.09 -15.31
CA THR A 81 -1.80 13.75 -14.29
C THR A 81 -1.11 12.73 -13.37
N THR A 82 -1.79 11.65 -13.01
CA THR A 82 -1.21 10.56 -12.21
C THR A 82 -0.13 9.83 -13.01
N THR A 83 -0.38 9.54 -14.29
CA THR A 83 0.60 8.96 -15.21
C THR A 83 1.87 9.81 -15.30
N GLU A 84 1.73 11.10 -15.57
CA GLU A 84 2.86 12.05 -15.67
C GLU A 84 3.67 12.09 -14.37
N ARG A 85 3.01 12.09 -13.20
CA ARG A 85 3.70 12.02 -11.90
C ARG A 85 4.47 10.72 -11.73
N MET A 86 3.94 9.58 -12.17
CA MET A 86 4.66 8.30 -12.14
C MET A 86 5.92 8.33 -13.04
N LEU A 87 5.81 8.91 -14.24
CA LEU A 87 6.95 9.09 -15.15
C LEU A 87 7.99 10.04 -14.57
N TYR A 88 7.57 11.12 -13.92
CA TYR A 88 8.46 12.10 -13.32
C TYR A 88 9.21 11.53 -12.11
N TYR A 89 8.50 10.88 -11.18
CA TYR A 89 9.14 10.32 -9.99
C TYR A 89 10.06 9.13 -10.33
N SER A 90 9.75 8.37 -11.38
CA SER A 90 10.68 7.32 -11.86
C SER A 90 11.94 7.86 -12.53
N GLY A 91 11.97 9.16 -12.86
CA GLY A 91 13.06 9.80 -13.59
C GLY A 91 13.03 9.58 -15.10
N TYR A 92 11.92 9.05 -15.64
CA TYR A 92 11.71 8.88 -17.08
C TYR A 92 11.60 10.25 -17.78
N ILE A 93 10.88 11.19 -17.17
CA ILE A 93 10.83 12.60 -17.56
C ILE A 93 11.54 13.49 -16.55
N ARG A 94 12.13 14.58 -17.01
CA ARG A 94 12.86 15.55 -16.17
C ARG A 94 12.00 16.72 -15.69
N THR A 95 10.88 16.95 -16.36
CA THR A 95 9.95 18.05 -16.10
C THR A 95 8.55 17.46 -16.10
N LEU A 96 7.68 17.95 -15.22
CA LEU A 96 6.27 17.57 -15.19
C LEU A 96 5.53 18.27 -16.32
N GLY A 97 4.81 17.50 -17.14
CA GLY A 97 3.84 18.04 -18.09
C GLY A 97 2.50 18.39 -17.41
N ASP A 98 1.78 19.35 -17.98
CA ASP A 98 0.40 19.66 -17.62
C ASP A 98 -0.54 19.25 -18.76
N VAL A 99 -1.71 18.72 -18.39
CA VAL A 99 -2.78 18.35 -19.33
C VAL A 99 -3.38 19.61 -19.95
N ASP A 100 -3.53 20.67 -19.16
CA ASP A 100 -4.13 21.93 -19.62
C ASP A 100 -3.21 22.66 -20.61
N ASP A 101 -1.88 22.51 -20.45
CA ASP A 101 -0.89 23.07 -21.37
C ASP A 101 -0.61 22.16 -22.58
N GLY A 102 -1.12 20.93 -22.58
CA GLY A 102 -0.93 19.94 -23.66
C GLY A 102 0.49 19.39 -23.78
N ASP A 103 1.28 19.47 -22.70
CA ASP A 103 2.70 19.11 -22.63
C ASP A 103 2.93 17.68 -22.09
N THR A 104 1.87 16.90 -21.90
CA THR A 104 1.97 15.53 -21.40
C THR A 104 2.60 14.58 -22.43
N VAL A 105 3.28 13.55 -21.93
CA VAL A 105 3.95 12.56 -22.79
C VAL A 105 2.95 11.59 -23.40
N THR A 106 1.87 11.28 -22.70
CA THR A 106 0.90 10.27 -23.14
C THR A 106 -0.17 10.80 -24.09
N ASP A 107 -0.51 12.09 -24.04
CA ASP A 107 -1.51 12.70 -24.95
C ASP A 107 -0.79 13.39 -26.14
N PHE A 108 -0.40 12.58 -27.14
CA PHE A 108 0.39 13.04 -28.29
C PHE A 108 -0.46 13.59 -29.44
N MET A 109 -1.77 13.31 -29.48
CA MET A 109 -2.65 13.82 -30.53
C MET A 109 -3.07 15.27 -30.26
N VAL A 110 -3.15 16.08 -31.32
CA VAL A 110 -3.63 17.47 -31.23
C VAL A 110 -5.05 17.51 -30.64
N GLN A 111 -5.90 16.55 -31.02
CA GLN A 111 -7.27 16.45 -30.51
C GLN A 111 -7.35 16.08 -29.02
N GLU A 112 -6.38 15.34 -28.50
CA GLU A 112 -6.30 15.00 -27.07
C GLU A 112 -5.94 16.25 -26.27
N ARG A 113 -4.94 17.00 -26.74
CA ARG A 113 -4.48 18.26 -26.14
C ARG A 113 -5.55 19.35 -26.18
N GLU A 114 -6.24 19.50 -27.30
CA GLU A 114 -7.33 20.48 -27.44
C GLU A 114 -8.52 20.21 -26.51
N ARG A 115 -8.76 18.94 -26.15
CA ARG A 115 -9.93 18.51 -25.38
C ARG A 115 -9.61 18.13 -23.93
N GLY A 116 -8.33 18.02 -23.57
CA GLY A 116 -7.89 17.57 -22.24
C GLY A 116 -8.31 16.13 -21.90
N ILE A 117 -8.48 15.26 -22.90
CA ILE A 117 -8.90 13.86 -22.71
C ILE A 117 -7.98 12.89 -23.44
N THR A 118 -7.76 11.72 -22.86
CA THR A 118 -7.05 10.62 -23.53
C THR A 118 -8.00 9.88 -24.45
N ILE A 119 -7.65 9.81 -25.73
CA ILE A 119 -8.43 9.18 -26.81
C ILE A 119 -7.81 7.84 -27.19
N GLN A 120 -6.48 7.79 -27.38
CA GLN A 120 -5.75 6.57 -27.73
C GLN A 120 -4.94 6.07 -26.54
N SER A 121 -4.83 4.75 -26.38
CA SER A 121 -3.94 4.20 -25.37
C SER A 121 -2.47 4.47 -25.69
N ALA A 122 -1.73 4.90 -24.68
CA ALA A 122 -0.28 5.08 -24.75
C ALA A 122 0.40 4.05 -23.84
N ALA A 123 1.45 3.39 -24.35
CA ALA A 123 2.24 2.45 -23.57
C ALA A 123 3.62 3.05 -23.29
N VAL A 124 3.98 3.18 -22.01
CA VAL A 124 5.27 3.71 -21.56
C VAL A 124 5.92 2.72 -20.63
N THR A 125 7.21 2.47 -20.83
CA THR A 125 8.00 1.57 -19.98
C THR A 125 9.00 2.37 -19.16
N PHE A 126 8.98 2.18 -17.85
CA PHE A 126 9.94 2.79 -16.94
C PHE A 126 10.28 1.83 -15.80
N ASP A 127 11.45 2.03 -15.18
CA ASP A 127 11.89 1.21 -14.06
C ASP A 127 11.56 1.93 -12.74
N TRP A 128 11.05 1.19 -11.75
CA TRP A 128 10.82 1.69 -10.40
C TRP A 128 11.43 0.72 -9.38
N LYS A 129 12.41 1.20 -8.62
CA LYS A 129 13.25 0.36 -7.74
C LYS A 129 13.87 -0.80 -8.54
N ASP A 130 13.47 -2.04 -8.26
CA ASP A 130 13.96 -3.25 -8.92
C ASP A 130 12.97 -3.87 -9.90
N TYR A 131 11.87 -3.19 -10.17
CA TYR A 131 10.80 -3.65 -11.05
C TYR A 131 10.76 -2.84 -12.35
N ARG A 132 10.43 -3.52 -13.45
CA ARG A 132 10.09 -2.89 -14.72
C ARG A 132 8.59 -2.74 -14.82
N ILE A 133 8.13 -1.52 -15.02
CA ILE A 133 6.72 -1.19 -15.15
C ILE A 133 6.43 -0.87 -16.61
N ASN A 134 5.51 -1.62 -17.19
CA ASN A 134 4.93 -1.33 -18.50
C ASN A 134 3.55 -0.72 -18.22
N LEU A 135 3.45 0.59 -18.31
CA LEU A 135 2.25 1.35 -18.04
C LEU A 135 1.45 1.54 -19.33
N ILE A 136 0.17 1.17 -19.31
CA ILE A 136 -0.79 1.47 -20.36
C ILE A 136 -1.76 2.53 -19.85
N ASP A 137 -1.68 3.73 -20.40
CA ASP A 137 -2.66 4.79 -20.12
C ASP A 137 -3.93 4.51 -20.93
N THR A 138 -5.05 4.26 -20.26
CA THR A 138 -6.29 3.84 -20.92
C THR A 138 -7.27 5.01 -21.07
N PRO A 139 -8.08 5.09 -22.14
CA PRO A 139 -9.10 6.14 -22.25
C PRO A 139 -10.09 6.13 -21.07
N GLY A 140 -10.40 7.31 -20.51
CA GLY A 140 -11.37 7.46 -19.41
C GLY A 140 -12.81 7.71 -19.86
N HIS A 141 -13.04 7.92 -21.16
CA HIS A 141 -14.35 8.23 -21.73
C HIS A 141 -15.08 6.96 -22.20
N VAL A 142 -16.39 6.90 -21.97
CA VAL A 142 -17.25 5.74 -22.33
C VAL A 142 -17.31 5.46 -23.83
N ASP A 143 -17.08 6.48 -24.65
CA ASP A 143 -17.08 6.37 -26.12
C ASP A 143 -15.91 5.51 -26.65
N PHE A 144 -14.87 5.28 -25.84
CA PHE A 144 -13.69 4.49 -26.22
C PHE A 144 -13.64 3.12 -25.54
N THR A 145 -14.79 2.57 -25.19
CA THR A 145 -14.93 1.26 -24.49
C THR A 145 -14.24 0.09 -25.18
N VAL A 146 -14.16 0.08 -26.52
CA VAL A 146 -13.44 -0.96 -27.28
C VAL A 146 -11.94 -0.92 -27.01
N GLU A 147 -11.37 0.28 -26.93
CA GLU A 147 -9.94 0.47 -26.65
C GLU A 147 -9.62 0.10 -25.19
N VAL A 148 -10.49 0.47 -24.26
CA VAL A 148 -10.38 0.06 -22.85
C VAL A 148 -10.42 -1.46 -22.72
N GLU A 149 -11.37 -2.14 -23.38
CA GLU A 149 -11.44 -3.62 -23.35
C GLU A 149 -10.20 -4.27 -23.95
N ARG A 150 -9.63 -3.69 -25.01
CA ARG A 150 -8.37 -4.18 -25.61
C ARG A 150 -7.21 -4.05 -24.64
N CYS A 151 -7.09 -2.93 -23.94
CA CYS A 151 -6.04 -2.70 -22.95
C CYS A 151 -6.16 -3.69 -21.80
N LEU A 152 -7.35 -3.84 -21.22
CA LEU A 152 -7.58 -4.71 -20.05
C LEU A 152 -7.17 -6.17 -20.27
N ARG A 153 -7.22 -6.69 -21.50
CA ARG A 153 -6.82 -8.07 -21.81
C ARG A 153 -5.32 -8.33 -21.72
N VAL A 154 -4.50 -7.29 -21.74
CA VAL A 154 -3.03 -7.39 -21.75
C VAL A 154 -2.43 -7.06 -20.37
N LEU A 155 -3.25 -6.53 -19.46
CA LEU A 155 -2.80 -6.06 -18.15
C LEU A 155 -2.74 -7.19 -17.12
N ASP A 156 -1.69 -7.17 -16.30
CA ASP A 156 -1.59 -8.03 -15.12
C ASP A 156 -2.34 -7.43 -13.93
N GLY A 157 -2.52 -6.11 -13.92
CA GLY A 157 -3.23 -5.38 -12.87
C GLY A 157 -3.58 -3.95 -13.29
N ALA A 158 -4.41 -3.29 -12.49
CA ALA A 158 -4.82 -1.92 -12.78
C ALA A 158 -4.87 -1.02 -11.54
N VAL A 159 -4.65 0.27 -11.76
CA VAL A 159 -4.87 1.34 -10.77
C VAL A 159 -6.16 2.04 -11.13
N ALA A 160 -7.18 1.90 -10.28
CA ALA A 160 -8.46 2.58 -10.42
C ALA A 160 -8.39 3.95 -9.71
N VAL A 161 -8.40 5.04 -10.47
CA VAL A 161 -8.30 6.41 -9.96
C VAL A 161 -9.70 7.01 -9.78
N PHE A 162 -9.95 7.57 -8.60
CA PHE A 162 -11.21 8.21 -8.25
C PHE A 162 -10.97 9.64 -7.74
N ASP A 163 -11.81 10.61 -8.12
CA ASP A 163 -11.83 11.93 -7.50
C ASP A 163 -12.47 11.81 -6.10
N ALA A 164 -11.72 12.19 -5.06
CA ALA A 164 -12.16 12.12 -3.67
C ALA A 164 -13.39 12.99 -3.34
N SER A 165 -13.71 13.98 -4.19
CA SER A 165 -14.90 14.81 -4.05
C SER A 165 -16.14 14.22 -4.73
N ALA A 166 -15.96 13.45 -5.80
CA ALA A 166 -17.06 12.86 -6.57
C ALA A 166 -17.39 11.43 -6.12
N GLY A 167 -16.37 10.67 -5.71
CA GLY A 167 -16.46 9.25 -5.41
C GLY A 167 -16.63 8.42 -6.69
N VAL A 168 -17.49 7.41 -6.65
CA VAL A 168 -17.78 6.57 -7.81
C VAL A 168 -18.85 7.21 -8.69
N GLU A 169 -18.51 7.45 -9.96
CA GLU A 169 -19.40 7.97 -10.99
C GLU A 169 -19.98 6.86 -11.89
N ALA A 170 -20.95 7.22 -12.73
CA ALA A 170 -21.63 6.27 -13.61
C ALA A 170 -20.66 5.62 -14.63
N GLN A 171 -19.72 6.40 -15.17
CA GLN A 171 -18.71 5.95 -16.11
C GLN A 171 -17.73 4.96 -15.46
N THR A 172 -17.38 5.22 -14.19
CA THR A 172 -16.53 4.33 -13.40
C THR A 172 -17.13 2.92 -13.28
N LEU A 173 -18.46 2.79 -13.19
CA LEU A 173 -19.12 1.48 -13.13
C LEU A 173 -18.91 0.65 -14.40
N THR A 174 -18.96 1.29 -15.57
CA THR A 174 -18.77 0.59 -16.85
C THR A 174 -17.36 0.04 -16.95
N VAL A 175 -16.38 0.88 -16.67
CA VAL A 175 -14.95 0.54 -16.73
C VAL A 175 -14.59 -0.50 -15.65
N TRP A 176 -15.19 -0.39 -14.46
CA TRP A 176 -15.04 -1.38 -13.39
C TRP A 176 -15.57 -2.77 -13.77
N ARG A 177 -16.77 -2.84 -14.37
CA ARG A 177 -17.35 -4.10 -14.86
C ARG A 177 -16.52 -4.74 -15.97
N GLN A 178 -15.90 -3.94 -16.83
CA GLN A 178 -14.98 -4.45 -17.85
C GLN A 178 -13.75 -5.11 -17.21
N ALA A 179 -13.17 -4.51 -16.16
CA ALA A 179 -12.09 -5.15 -15.41
C ALA A 179 -12.54 -6.41 -14.65
N ASP A 180 -13.77 -6.42 -14.09
CA ASP A 180 -14.34 -7.62 -13.47
C ASP A 180 -14.43 -8.79 -14.46
N LYS A 181 -14.91 -8.52 -15.69
CA LYS A 181 -15.01 -9.51 -16.76
C LYS A 181 -13.66 -10.15 -17.10
N HIS A 182 -12.57 -9.38 -16.99
CA HIS A 182 -11.21 -9.85 -17.24
C HIS A 182 -10.46 -10.28 -15.98
N GLN A 183 -11.13 -10.29 -14.81
CA GLN A 183 -10.56 -10.69 -13.52
C GLN A 183 -9.28 -9.91 -13.16
N ILE A 184 -9.22 -8.63 -13.54
CA ILE A 184 -8.03 -7.80 -13.33
C ILE A 184 -7.93 -7.40 -11.85
N PRO A 185 -6.82 -7.70 -11.15
CA PRO A 185 -6.61 -7.24 -9.79
C PRO A 185 -6.38 -5.72 -9.80
N ARG A 186 -6.97 -5.02 -8.82
CA ARG A 186 -7.05 -3.56 -8.83
C ARG A 186 -6.61 -2.95 -7.50
N ILE A 187 -5.91 -1.82 -7.59
CA ILE A 187 -5.64 -0.93 -6.46
C ILE A 187 -6.45 0.35 -6.68
N CYS A 188 -7.19 0.79 -5.66
CA CYS A 188 -7.91 2.05 -5.72
C CYS A 188 -7.00 3.20 -5.26
N PHE A 189 -6.92 4.25 -6.07
CA PHE A 189 -6.20 5.49 -5.77
C PHE A 189 -7.20 6.65 -5.68
N LEU A 190 -7.33 7.24 -4.48
CA LEU A 190 -8.16 8.42 -4.27
C LEU A 190 -7.32 9.68 -4.55
N ASN A 191 -7.65 10.36 -5.65
CA ASN A 191 -6.96 11.55 -6.13
C ASN A 191 -7.73 12.83 -5.74
N LYS A 192 -7.10 13.99 -5.90
CA LYS A 192 -7.68 15.32 -5.65
C LYS A 192 -8.16 15.53 -4.20
N MET A 193 -7.43 14.96 -3.24
CA MET A 193 -7.71 15.07 -1.80
C MET A 193 -7.60 16.51 -1.25
N ASP A 194 -6.95 17.39 -2.00
CA ASP A 194 -6.73 18.82 -1.73
C ASP A 194 -7.93 19.71 -2.12
N LYS A 195 -8.87 19.20 -2.93
CA LYS A 195 -10.04 19.92 -3.42
C LYS A 195 -11.01 20.24 -2.28
N ASN A 196 -11.67 21.41 -2.32
CA ASN A 196 -12.57 21.90 -1.25
C ASN A 196 -13.66 20.93 -0.77
N ARG A 197 -14.10 19.99 -1.61
CA ARG A 197 -15.14 19.00 -1.31
C ARG A 197 -14.60 17.57 -1.20
N ALA A 198 -13.28 17.40 -1.14
CA ALA A 198 -12.68 16.09 -0.96
C ALA A 198 -13.05 15.53 0.41
N SER A 199 -13.56 14.30 0.42
CA SER A 199 -13.83 13.57 1.66
C SER A 199 -13.48 12.11 1.46
N PHE A 200 -12.55 11.62 2.28
CA PHE A 200 -12.07 10.25 2.20
C PHE A 200 -13.19 9.27 2.56
N THR A 201 -13.88 9.53 3.67
CA THR A 201 -14.99 8.71 4.16
C THR A 201 -16.11 8.59 3.12
N TYR A 202 -16.49 9.69 2.50
CA TYR A 202 -17.50 9.68 1.43
C TYR A 202 -17.03 8.85 0.22
N ALA A 203 -15.79 9.02 -0.23
CA ALA A 203 -15.27 8.29 -1.38
C ALA A 203 -15.20 6.77 -1.12
N VAL A 204 -14.75 6.36 0.07
CA VAL A 204 -14.70 4.95 0.49
C VAL A 204 -16.09 4.34 0.55
N GLU A 205 -17.07 5.03 1.15
CA GLU A 205 -18.44 4.53 1.23
C GLU A 205 -19.09 4.46 -0.16
N SER A 206 -18.81 5.43 -1.03
CA SER A 206 -19.25 5.43 -2.44
C SER A 206 -18.70 4.22 -3.20
N ILE A 207 -17.41 3.87 -3.00
CA ILE A 207 -16.79 2.65 -3.53
C ILE A 207 -17.53 1.41 -3.03
N LYS A 208 -17.75 1.30 -1.72
CA LYS A 208 -18.41 0.16 -1.10
C LYS A 208 -19.83 -0.06 -1.63
N GLN A 209 -20.63 1.00 -1.65
CA GLN A 209 -22.04 0.92 -2.03
C GLN A 209 -22.23 0.72 -3.53
N LYS A 210 -21.52 1.49 -4.36
CA LYS A 210 -21.75 1.50 -5.83
C LYS A 210 -21.02 0.36 -6.54
N LEU A 211 -19.81 0.02 -6.11
CA LEU A 211 -19.04 -1.11 -6.70
C LEU A 211 -19.36 -2.45 -6.04
N LYS A 212 -20.07 -2.44 -4.90
CA LYS A 212 -20.43 -3.64 -4.13
C LYS A 212 -19.21 -4.49 -3.74
N THR A 213 -18.10 -3.82 -3.40
CA THR A 213 -16.85 -4.44 -2.97
C THR A 213 -16.45 -3.96 -1.58
N LYS A 214 -15.69 -4.76 -0.84
CA LYS A 214 -15.14 -4.41 0.48
C LYS A 214 -13.72 -3.88 0.27
N PRO A 215 -13.50 -2.54 0.26
CA PRO A 215 -12.15 -2.01 0.08
C PRO A 215 -11.27 -2.31 1.29
N LEU A 216 -10.03 -2.75 1.05
CA LEU A 216 -9.00 -2.87 2.06
C LEU A 216 -8.30 -1.52 2.24
N LEU A 217 -8.44 -0.90 3.41
CA LEU A 217 -7.84 0.41 3.68
C LEU A 217 -6.37 0.25 4.06
N LEU A 218 -5.46 0.69 3.18
CA LEU A 218 -4.01 0.64 3.40
C LEU A 218 -3.44 1.94 3.96
N GLN A 219 -4.13 3.06 3.72
CA GLN A 219 -3.67 4.40 4.06
C GLN A 219 -4.85 5.25 4.56
N LEU A 220 -4.57 6.13 5.52
CA LEU A 220 -5.50 7.15 6.00
C LEU A 220 -4.93 8.55 5.72
N PRO A 221 -5.72 9.50 5.22
CA PRO A 221 -5.24 10.87 5.00
C PRO A 221 -5.08 11.63 6.32
N ILE A 222 -4.18 12.62 6.31
CA ILE A 222 -4.00 13.56 7.41
C ILE A 222 -4.54 14.91 6.95
N GLY A 223 -5.71 15.25 7.47
CA GLY A 223 -6.50 16.40 7.03
C GLY A 223 -7.31 16.10 5.77
N GLU A 224 -8.23 17.00 5.45
CA GLU A 224 -9.08 16.93 4.26
C GLU A 224 -9.07 18.28 3.52
N ALA A 225 -9.31 18.25 2.21
CA ALA A 225 -9.35 19.43 1.36
C ALA A 225 -8.11 20.31 1.56
N LYS A 226 -8.28 21.61 1.87
CA LYS A 226 -7.17 22.55 2.08
C LYS A 226 -6.24 22.19 3.26
N THR A 227 -6.68 21.33 4.17
CA THR A 227 -5.88 20.88 5.32
C THR A 227 -5.13 19.59 5.05
N PHE A 228 -5.38 18.97 3.88
CA PHE A 228 -4.67 17.76 3.46
C PHE A 228 -3.17 18.06 3.33
N ARG A 229 -2.37 17.36 4.13
CA ARG A 229 -0.92 17.57 4.22
C ARG A 229 -0.10 16.28 4.19
N GLY A 230 -0.78 15.13 4.18
CA GLY A 230 -0.10 13.85 4.17
C GLY A 230 -1.00 12.68 4.45
N LEU A 231 -0.40 11.55 4.79
CA LEU A 231 -1.08 10.29 5.04
C LEU A 231 -0.36 9.46 6.10
N VAL A 232 -1.07 8.53 6.71
CA VAL A 232 -0.51 7.47 7.54
C VAL A 232 -0.66 6.16 6.79
N ASP A 233 0.45 5.42 6.67
CA ASP A 233 0.43 4.04 6.23
C ASP A 233 -0.01 3.15 7.39
N VAL A 234 -1.16 2.48 7.23
CA VAL A 234 -1.77 1.64 8.26
C VAL A 234 -0.95 0.37 8.51
N VAL A 235 -0.22 -0.11 7.50
CA VAL A 235 0.58 -1.34 7.54
C VAL A 235 1.91 -1.11 8.25
N THR A 236 2.58 0.01 8.00
CA THR A 236 3.86 0.34 8.66
C THR A 236 3.68 1.20 9.92
N LYS A 237 2.50 1.81 10.11
CA LYS A 237 2.21 2.83 11.13
C LYS A 237 3.09 4.09 10.97
N GLU A 238 3.63 4.31 9.78
CA GLU A 238 4.46 5.47 9.48
C GLU A 238 3.60 6.62 8.97
N LYS A 239 3.79 7.78 9.57
CA LYS A 239 3.22 9.06 9.16
C LYS A 239 4.13 9.70 8.12
N ILE A 240 3.54 10.09 6.99
CA ILE A 240 4.19 10.74 5.85
C ILE A 240 3.56 12.12 5.68
N ILE A 241 4.36 13.18 5.80
CA ILE A 241 3.92 14.57 5.69
C ILE A 241 4.72 15.28 4.61
N TRP A 242 4.02 15.91 3.67
CA TRP A 242 4.62 16.82 2.71
C TRP A 242 4.62 18.23 3.27
N LYS A 243 5.75 18.93 3.11
CA LYS A 243 5.81 20.36 3.43
C LYS A 243 5.19 21.13 2.27
N PRO A 244 4.37 22.16 2.55
CA PRO A 244 3.66 22.93 1.52
C PRO A 244 4.58 23.87 0.72
N ASP A 245 5.88 23.91 1.02
CA ASP A 245 6.86 24.58 0.17
C ASP A 245 6.76 24.00 -1.26
N LEU A 246 6.97 24.83 -2.29
CA LEU A 246 6.82 24.56 -3.75
C LEU A 246 7.73 23.44 -4.28
N ASP A 247 7.74 22.31 -3.62
CA ASP A 247 8.47 21.13 -3.98
C ASP A 247 7.60 20.25 -4.87
N ASP A 248 8.24 19.52 -5.76
CA ASP A 248 7.59 18.68 -6.75
C ASP A 248 6.95 17.40 -6.16
N GLY A 249 6.91 17.29 -4.82
CA GLY A 249 6.41 16.17 -4.05
C GLY A 249 7.46 15.13 -3.66
N LYS A 250 8.75 15.32 -4.04
CA LYS A 250 9.83 14.39 -3.70
C LYS A 250 10.27 14.46 -2.25
N ASN A 251 10.24 15.63 -1.61
CA ASN A 251 10.64 15.76 -0.21
C ASN A 251 9.42 15.65 0.72
N PHE A 252 9.50 14.71 1.65
CA PHE A 252 8.51 14.52 2.70
C PHE A 252 9.21 14.06 3.98
N GLU A 253 8.57 14.30 5.11
CA GLU A 253 9.00 13.74 6.39
C GLU A 253 8.26 12.43 6.65
N GLN A 254 9.01 11.37 6.93
CA GLN A 254 8.49 10.07 7.32
C GLN A 254 8.93 9.76 8.75
N LYS A 255 7.96 9.52 9.64
CA LYS A 255 8.18 9.24 11.06
C LYS A 255 7.19 8.19 11.54
N LEU A 256 7.55 7.39 12.54
CA LEU A 256 6.61 6.48 13.17
C LEU A 256 5.52 7.28 13.89
N LEU A 257 4.25 6.90 13.74
CA LEU A 257 3.16 7.52 14.47
C LEU A 257 3.18 7.05 15.92
N LEU A 258 3.42 7.98 16.85
CA LEU A 258 3.35 7.71 18.29
C LEU A 258 2.03 8.26 18.85
N GLU A 259 1.51 7.57 19.87
CA GLU A 259 0.30 8.02 20.59
C GLU A 259 0.47 9.42 21.20
N ALA A 260 1.70 9.78 21.60
CA ALA A 260 2.03 11.09 22.14
C ALA A 260 1.93 12.24 21.11
N ASP A 261 2.06 11.95 19.82
CA ASP A 261 2.04 12.98 18.77
C ASP A 261 0.60 13.42 18.43
N ASP A 262 -0.30 12.44 18.31
CA ASP A 262 -1.72 12.66 17.99
C ASP A 262 -2.55 11.45 18.46
N PRO A 263 -3.14 11.49 19.67
CA PRO A 263 -3.87 10.37 20.24
C PRO A 263 -5.11 9.96 19.42
N ASN A 264 -5.78 10.93 18.80
CA ASN A 264 -6.99 10.67 18.02
C ASN A 264 -6.66 9.95 16.71
N LEU A 265 -5.67 10.47 15.97
CA LEU A 265 -5.20 9.84 14.75
C LEU A 265 -4.58 8.46 15.02
N PHE A 266 -3.83 8.31 16.12
CA PHE A 266 -3.28 7.02 16.51
C PHE A 266 -4.39 5.97 16.73
N ARG A 267 -5.46 6.34 17.44
CA ARG A 267 -6.61 5.47 17.65
C ARG A 267 -7.29 5.10 16.33
N GLU A 268 -7.54 6.07 15.46
CA GLU A 268 -8.17 5.84 14.16
C GLU A 268 -7.34 4.88 13.29
N VAL A 269 -6.02 5.05 13.26
CA VAL A 269 -5.10 4.15 12.54
C VAL A 269 -5.09 2.75 13.13
N GLN A 270 -5.19 2.61 14.45
CA GLN A 270 -5.25 1.31 15.12
C GLN A 270 -6.58 0.59 14.82
N ASP A 271 -7.69 1.31 14.85
CA ASP A 271 -9.01 0.77 14.50
C ASP A 271 -9.04 0.34 13.01
N ALA A 272 -8.49 1.16 12.11
CA ALA A 272 -8.36 0.82 10.69
C ALA A 272 -7.43 -0.38 10.46
N ARG A 273 -6.34 -0.50 11.23
CA ARG A 273 -5.42 -1.64 11.14
C ARG A 273 -6.08 -2.93 11.62
N ASN A 274 -6.82 -2.90 12.73
CA ASN A 274 -7.55 -4.06 13.22
C ASN A 274 -8.57 -4.52 12.18
N THR A 275 -9.33 -3.56 11.61
CA THR A 275 -10.27 -3.83 10.52
C THR A 275 -9.58 -4.45 9.30
N LEU A 276 -8.39 -3.96 8.93
CA LEU A 276 -7.59 -4.51 7.83
C LEU A 276 -7.15 -5.96 8.13
N ILE A 277 -6.64 -6.23 9.33
CA ILE A 277 -6.20 -7.57 9.75
C ILE A 277 -7.38 -8.55 9.71
N GLU A 278 -8.53 -8.17 10.25
CA GLU A 278 -9.76 -8.97 10.21
C GLU A 278 -10.16 -9.29 8.76
N GLN A 279 -10.15 -8.28 7.88
CA GLN A 279 -10.48 -8.46 6.47
C GLN A 279 -9.52 -9.38 5.72
N VAL A 280 -8.24 -9.36 6.05
CA VAL A 280 -7.24 -10.24 5.43
C VAL A 280 -7.37 -11.66 5.99
N ALA A 281 -7.64 -11.82 7.28
CA ALA A 281 -7.92 -13.11 7.90
C ALA A 281 -9.17 -13.79 7.31
N ASP A 282 -10.19 -13.02 6.92
CA ASP A 282 -11.35 -13.56 6.19
C ASP A 282 -10.99 -14.16 4.82
N LEU A 283 -9.85 -13.79 4.24
CA LEU A 283 -9.43 -14.16 2.87
C LEU A 283 -8.31 -15.21 2.82
N ASP A 284 -7.57 -15.39 3.92
CA ASP A 284 -6.39 -16.26 3.99
C ASP A 284 -6.39 -17.04 5.31
N ASP A 285 -6.68 -18.34 5.23
CA ASP A 285 -6.75 -19.25 6.38
C ASP A 285 -5.40 -19.35 7.13
N GLU A 286 -4.28 -19.34 6.42
CA GLU A 286 -2.94 -19.42 7.03
C GLU A 286 -2.66 -18.14 7.83
N PHE A 287 -3.05 -16.99 7.29
CA PHE A 287 -2.98 -15.72 7.99
C PHE A 287 -3.92 -15.68 9.21
N ALA A 288 -5.14 -16.20 9.09
CA ALA A 288 -6.11 -16.26 10.19
C ALA A 288 -5.58 -17.07 11.37
N GLU A 289 -4.96 -18.23 11.11
CA GLU A 289 -4.33 -19.06 12.14
C GLU A 289 -3.21 -18.32 12.87
N LEU A 290 -2.35 -17.60 12.15
CA LEU A 290 -1.27 -16.80 12.74
C LEU A 290 -1.83 -15.72 13.68
N VAL A 291 -2.85 -14.99 13.24
CA VAL A 291 -3.50 -13.94 14.02
C VAL A 291 -4.09 -14.52 15.30
N LEU A 292 -4.85 -15.62 15.22
CA LEU A 292 -5.45 -16.28 16.38
C LEU A 292 -4.39 -16.83 17.36
N GLY A 293 -3.29 -17.36 16.82
CA GLY A 293 -2.15 -17.82 17.61
C GLY A 293 -1.54 -16.70 18.46
N GLU A 294 -1.27 -15.54 17.84
CA GLU A 294 -0.74 -14.36 18.56
C GLU A 294 -1.73 -13.82 19.60
N TYR A 295 -3.04 -13.82 19.32
CA TYR A 295 -4.05 -13.44 20.32
C TYR A 295 -4.02 -14.38 21.54
N SER A 296 -3.81 -15.69 21.35
CA SER A 296 -3.76 -16.64 22.46
C SER A 296 -2.55 -16.44 23.38
N GLU A 297 -1.39 -16.06 22.81
CA GLU A 297 -0.17 -15.76 23.57
C GLU A 297 -0.27 -14.40 24.28
N THR A 298 -0.86 -13.40 23.62
CA THR A 298 -1.01 -12.05 24.18
C THR A 298 -2.11 -12.00 25.24
N SER A 299 -3.19 -12.77 25.12
CA SER A 299 -4.22 -12.92 26.16
C SER A 299 -3.68 -13.55 27.46
N CYS A 300 -2.61 -14.34 27.40
CA CYS A 300 -1.90 -14.78 28.61
C CYS A 300 -1.10 -13.66 29.28
N ALA A 301 -0.68 -12.62 28.54
CA ALA A 301 0.03 -11.47 29.10
C ALA A 301 -0.91 -10.46 29.79
N TRP A 302 -2.19 -10.40 29.40
CA TRP A 302 -3.19 -9.53 30.05
C TRP A 302 -3.81 -10.11 31.33
N LEU A 303 -3.54 -11.39 31.65
CA LEU A 303 -4.06 -12.07 32.86
C LEU A 303 -3.06 -12.10 34.04
N VAL A 304 -1.90 -11.43 33.91
CA VAL A 304 -0.83 -11.42 34.94
C VAL A 304 -0.36 -10.00 35.31
N ILE A 305 -1.21 -8.97 35.16
CA ILE A 305 -1.03 -7.68 35.86
C ILE A 305 -2.32 -7.30 36.57
#